data_AF-A0A944P811-F1
#
_entry.id   AF-A0A944P811-F1
#
_cell.length_a   1.000
_cell.length_b   1.000
_cell.length_c   1.000
_cell.angle_alpha   90.00
_cell.angle_beta   90.00
_cell.angle_gamma   90.00
#
_symmetry.space_group_name_H-M   'P 1'
#
loop_
_entity.id
_entity.type
_entity.pdbx_description
1 polymer ?
#
loop_
_entity_poly.entity_id
_entity_poly.type
_entity_poly.pdbx_seq_one_letter_code
_entity_poly.pdbx_strand_id
1 'polypeptide(L)'
;MSLPAALAAHAGSGRRMPYVLLADRDDGCVVRCGDVVAKAHAGDSDRDGLAVRVRIAGDRSLTGVLLPPLRIEVDQVHGRPVSLWPYGAPVDPKRPEDAPWEAAARLLAALHQVPLYRLPGPVPPMRGPAKLARALHRLSTTPGLTGPGSADRSAAPGPAVPGPAEPVGVPGFTSPGPADRAGAPGLTSPGDPVGVAGLTGAGPADRAGPAGLTLPGPAERAAAAAAAAPGSARPGPGERAAALGLAFPGPGPRPGELVAVAPAEGQGGGGRDREVAPSSGAGSVEAGHPTVADAEVVRAAARTLPAWARGEAGPPDGGVLCHGDLHLGQLVRFPAPEGAWRLIDVDDLGIGTPAWDLARPAAWYAAGILDTGTWLRFLDAYRAAGGPAAGPPGSDPWPELDLAARALTVQTAALALAKAATERRRLDDVERLMMDACTRIATLPPDLEPGTAS
;
A
#
# COMPACT_ATOMS: atom_id res chain seq x y z
N MET A 1 -25.11 -17.67 -13.50
CA MET A 1 -24.46 -18.23 -12.29
C MET A 1 -23.80 -17.07 -11.55
N SER A 2 -23.83 -17.03 -10.22
CA SER A 2 -23.09 -15.98 -9.47
C SER A 2 -21.58 -16.17 -9.62
N LEU A 3 -20.78 -15.13 -9.41
CA LEU A 3 -19.32 -15.23 -9.49
C LEU A 3 -18.74 -16.29 -8.51
N PRO A 4 -19.13 -16.35 -7.21
CA PRO A 4 -18.68 -17.40 -6.30
C PRO A 4 -18.98 -18.82 -6.78
N ALA A 5 -20.19 -19.05 -7.30
CA ALA A 5 -20.58 -20.36 -7.81
C ALA A 5 -19.82 -20.73 -9.10
N ALA A 6 -19.55 -19.76 -9.97
CA ALA A 6 -18.75 -19.95 -11.18
C ALA A 6 -17.30 -20.29 -10.85
N LEU A 7 -16.75 -19.61 -9.85
CA LEU A 7 -15.40 -19.82 -9.34
C LEU A 7 -15.25 -21.22 -8.71
N ALA A 8 -16.25 -21.64 -7.92
CA ALA A 8 -16.30 -22.99 -7.36
C ALA A 8 -16.41 -24.07 -8.44
N ALA A 9 -17.21 -23.83 -9.49
CA ALA A 9 -17.30 -24.74 -10.62
C ALA A 9 -15.99 -24.84 -11.40
N HIS A 10 -15.28 -23.72 -11.56
CA HIS A 10 -13.95 -23.69 -12.19
C HIS A 10 -12.93 -24.50 -11.39
N ALA A 11 -12.90 -24.35 -10.05
CA ALA A 11 -12.07 -25.19 -9.17
C ALA A 11 -12.39 -26.70 -9.32
N GLY A 12 -13.66 -27.04 -9.54
CA GLY A 12 -14.14 -28.40 -9.81
C GLY A 12 -13.98 -28.90 -11.24
N SER A 13 -13.20 -28.21 -12.09
CA SER A 13 -13.05 -28.52 -13.53
C SER A 13 -14.39 -28.58 -14.29
N GLY A 14 -15.25 -27.59 -14.04
CA GLY A 14 -16.57 -27.43 -14.67
C GLY A 14 -17.72 -28.10 -13.91
N ARG A 15 -17.43 -28.92 -12.90
CA ARG A 15 -18.46 -29.53 -12.06
C ARG A 15 -18.88 -28.59 -10.94
N ARG A 16 -20.17 -28.53 -10.66
CA ARG A 16 -20.69 -27.80 -9.49
C ARG A 16 -20.14 -28.42 -8.20
N MET A 17 -19.45 -27.61 -7.41
CA MET A 17 -18.86 -28.02 -6.13
C MET A 17 -19.54 -27.31 -4.96
N PRO A 18 -19.71 -27.96 -3.80
CA PRO A 18 -19.98 -27.23 -2.56
C PRO A 18 -18.79 -26.31 -2.26
N TYR A 19 -19.08 -25.11 -1.75
CA TYR A 19 -18.04 -24.14 -1.45
C TYR A 19 -18.38 -23.32 -0.21
N VAL A 20 -17.33 -22.80 0.43
CA VAL A 20 -17.41 -21.78 1.47
C VAL A 20 -16.91 -20.47 0.88
N LEU A 21 -17.71 -19.41 0.99
CA LEU A 21 -17.31 -18.07 0.59
C LEU A 21 -16.36 -17.49 1.65
N LEU A 22 -15.12 -17.21 1.29
CA LEU A 22 -14.12 -16.63 2.20
C LEU A 22 -14.07 -15.10 2.09
N ALA A 23 -14.25 -14.57 0.88
CA ALA A 23 -14.33 -13.13 0.63
C ALA A 23 -15.14 -12.84 -0.64
N ASP A 24 -15.92 -11.77 -0.62
CA ASP A 24 -16.59 -11.24 -1.81
C ASP A 24 -16.48 -9.72 -1.81
N ARG A 25 -15.59 -9.20 -2.64
CA ARG A 25 -15.25 -7.77 -2.74
C ARG A 25 -14.96 -7.40 -4.18
N ASP A 26 -15.02 -6.10 -4.46
CA ASP A 26 -14.67 -5.57 -5.79
C ASP A 26 -13.22 -5.92 -6.17
N ASP A 27 -12.31 -5.85 -5.19
CA ASP A 27 -10.90 -6.16 -5.36
C ASP A 27 -10.59 -7.68 -5.42
N GLY A 28 -11.53 -8.55 -5.04
CA GLY A 28 -11.34 -9.99 -5.11
C GLY A 28 -12.51 -10.81 -4.58
N CYS A 29 -12.77 -11.95 -5.22
CA CYS A 29 -13.71 -12.97 -4.74
C CYS A 29 -12.94 -14.27 -4.46
N VAL A 30 -13.10 -14.85 -3.27
CA VAL A 30 -12.36 -16.03 -2.82
C VAL A 30 -13.33 -17.08 -2.29
N VAL A 31 -13.25 -18.29 -2.86
CA VAL A 31 -14.04 -19.44 -2.41
C VAL A 31 -13.13 -20.61 -2.08
N ARG A 32 -13.53 -21.40 -1.07
CA ARG A 32 -12.89 -22.68 -0.73
C ARG A 32 -13.78 -23.83 -1.17
N CYS A 33 -13.21 -24.75 -1.94
CA CYS A 33 -13.81 -26.00 -2.40
C CYS A 33 -12.97 -27.17 -1.88
N GLY A 34 -13.31 -27.69 -0.70
CA GLY A 34 -12.51 -28.75 -0.07
C GLY A 34 -11.11 -28.26 0.34
N ASP A 35 -10.08 -28.80 -0.31
CA ASP A 35 -8.66 -28.45 -0.15
C ASP A 35 -8.17 -27.43 -1.19
N VAL A 36 -9.04 -26.95 -2.09
CA VAL A 36 -8.73 -25.93 -3.10
C VAL A 36 -9.32 -24.58 -2.69
N VAL A 37 -8.53 -23.53 -2.85
CA VAL A 37 -8.96 -22.13 -2.80
C VAL A 37 -8.87 -21.55 -4.19
N ALA A 38 -9.99 -21.02 -4.67
CA ALA A 38 -10.05 -20.31 -5.93
C ALA A 38 -10.26 -18.82 -5.66
N LYS A 39 -9.44 -17.97 -6.30
CA LYS A 39 -9.49 -16.52 -6.19
C LYS A 39 -9.72 -15.92 -7.57
N ALA A 40 -10.81 -15.16 -7.71
CA ALA A 40 -11.00 -14.22 -8.81
C ALA A 40 -10.45 -12.86 -8.39
N HIS A 41 -9.48 -12.36 -9.15
CA HIS A 41 -8.77 -11.10 -8.92
C HIS A 41 -9.59 -9.89 -9.38
N ALA A 42 -9.24 -8.67 -8.96
CA ALA A 42 -9.92 -7.45 -9.41
C ALA A 42 -10.03 -7.41 -10.94
N GLY A 43 -11.19 -6.99 -11.46
CA GLY A 43 -11.47 -7.03 -12.90
C GLY A 43 -10.55 -6.14 -13.74
N ASP A 44 -10.00 -5.10 -13.12
CA ASP A 44 -9.04 -4.14 -13.68
C ASP A 44 -7.57 -4.53 -13.42
N SER A 45 -7.31 -5.73 -12.88
CA SER A 45 -5.94 -6.20 -12.65
C SER A 45 -5.18 -6.36 -13.97
N ASP A 46 -3.93 -5.91 -13.99
CA ASP A 46 -2.98 -6.25 -15.05
C ASP A 46 -2.79 -7.77 -15.09
N ARG A 47 -3.28 -8.37 -16.18
CA ARG A 47 -3.32 -9.83 -16.36
C ARG A 47 -1.93 -10.40 -16.56
N ASP A 48 -1.08 -9.70 -17.30
CA ASP A 48 0.26 -10.18 -17.63
C ASP A 48 1.15 -10.09 -16.38
N GLY A 49 1.08 -8.97 -15.65
CA GLY A 49 1.73 -8.82 -14.36
C GLY A 49 1.28 -9.86 -13.34
N LEU A 50 -0.03 -10.15 -13.26
CA LEU A 50 -0.56 -11.20 -12.40
C LEU A 50 -0.06 -12.60 -12.80
N ALA A 51 -0.03 -12.92 -14.09
CA ALA A 51 0.49 -14.20 -14.58
C ALA A 51 1.98 -14.38 -14.24
N VAL A 52 2.78 -13.32 -14.29
CA VAL A 52 4.17 -13.34 -13.80
C VAL A 52 4.20 -13.65 -12.29
N ARG A 53 3.38 -12.97 -11.48
CA ARG A 53 3.33 -13.15 -10.02
C ARG A 53 2.94 -14.57 -9.61
N VAL A 54 1.96 -15.16 -10.28
CA VAL A 54 1.56 -16.56 -10.03
C VAL A 54 2.69 -17.53 -10.40
N ARG A 55 3.40 -17.30 -11.51
CA ARG A 55 4.60 -18.09 -11.85
C ARG A 55 5.72 -17.94 -10.83
N ILE A 56 5.99 -16.72 -10.34
CA ILE A 56 6.96 -16.47 -9.27
C ILE A 56 6.59 -17.25 -8.01
N ALA A 57 5.31 -17.25 -7.64
CA ALA A 57 4.81 -17.99 -6.47
C ALA A 57 5.03 -19.51 -6.57
N GLY A 58 5.01 -20.05 -7.78
CA GLY A 58 5.32 -21.46 -8.05
C GLY A 58 6.81 -21.75 -8.26
N ASP A 59 7.70 -20.75 -8.23
CA ASP A 59 9.12 -20.97 -8.46
C ASP A 59 9.78 -21.67 -7.26
N ARG A 60 10.67 -22.62 -7.56
CA ARG A 60 11.39 -23.40 -6.55
C ARG A 60 12.20 -22.53 -5.58
N SER A 61 12.63 -21.33 -6.00
CA SER A 61 13.38 -20.39 -5.19
C SER A 61 12.56 -19.83 -4.02
N LEU A 62 11.22 -19.92 -4.10
CA LEU A 62 10.29 -19.48 -3.05
C LEU A 62 9.66 -20.65 -2.29
N THR A 63 10.18 -21.87 -2.47
CA THR A 63 9.78 -23.02 -1.66
C THR A 63 9.99 -22.72 -0.19
N GLY A 64 8.93 -22.85 0.60
CA GLY A 64 8.98 -22.56 2.04
C GLY A 64 8.64 -21.12 2.40
N VAL A 65 8.60 -20.21 1.43
CA VAL A 65 8.31 -18.78 1.62
C VAL A 65 6.87 -18.45 1.19
N LEU A 66 6.59 -18.57 -0.12
CA LEU A 66 5.23 -18.43 -0.65
C LEU A 66 4.53 -19.78 -0.66
N LEU A 67 3.21 -19.77 -0.53
CA LEU A 67 2.39 -20.94 -0.84
C LEU A 67 2.43 -21.16 -2.36
N PRO A 68 2.83 -22.33 -2.89
CA PRO A 68 2.82 -22.56 -4.32
C PRO A 68 1.38 -22.70 -4.84
N PRO A 69 1.04 -22.15 -6.02
CA PRO A 69 -0.28 -22.32 -6.60
C PRO A 69 -0.45 -23.75 -7.13
N LEU A 70 -1.70 -24.20 -7.28
CA LEU A 70 -2.03 -25.49 -7.88
C LEU A 70 -1.79 -25.49 -9.40
N ARG A 71 -1.86 -24.31 -10.02
CA ARG A 71 -1.62 -24.06 -11.45
C ARG A 71 -0.89 -22.76 -11.62
N ILE A 72 0.05 -22.70 -12.55
CA ILE A 72 0.82 -21.47 -12.83
C ILE A 72 0.12 -20.58 -13.84
N GLU A 73 -0.83 -21.13 -14.60
CA GLU A 73 -1.68 -20.43 -15.54
C GLU A 73 -2.76 -19.62 -14.82
N VAL A 74 -3.07 -18.44 -15.37
CA VAL A 74 -4.15 -17.58 -14.89
C VAL A 74 -5.30 -17.66 -15.87
N ASP A 75 -6.36 -18.34 -15.45
CA ASP A 75 -7.59 -18.50 -16.23
C ASP A 75 -8.51 -17.29 -16.07
N GLN A 76 -9.69 -17.32 -16.70
CA GLN A 76 -10.71 -16.28 -16.54
C GLN A 76 -12.08 -16.86 -16.22
N VAL A 77 -12.77 -16.19 -15.30
CA VAL A 77 -14.19 -16.44 -14.98
C VAL A 77 -14.91 -15.11 -14.95
N HIS A 78 -15.96 -14.97 -15.77
CA HIS A 78 -16.71 -13.71 -15.94
C HIS A 78 -15.80 -12.51 -16.24
N GLY A 79 -14.77 -12.70 -17.06
CA GLY A 79 -13.81 -11.65 -17.44
C GLY A 79 -12.78 -11.28 -16.36
N ARG A 80 -12.90 -11.84 -15.15
CA ARG A 80 -11.92 -11.65 -14.06
C ARG A 80 -10.83 -12.72 -14.13
N PRO A 81 -9.55 -12.36 -13.95
CA PRO A 81 -8.47 -13.34 -13.84
C PRO A 81 -8.67 -14.26 -12.63
N VAL A 82 -8.31 -15.53 -12.74
CA VAL A 82 -8.49 -16.54 -11.70
C VAL A 82 -7.20 -17.31 -11.44
N SER A 83 -6.95 -17.60 -10.16
CA SER A 83 -5.85 -18.46 -9.71
C SER A 83 -6.34 -19.49 -8.69
N LEU A 84 -5.68 -20.65 -8.65
CA LEU A 84 -6.02 -21.78 -7.80
C LEU A 84 -4.87 -22.10 -6.85
N TRP A 85 -5.18 -22.31 -5.57
CA TRP A 85 -4.22 -22.50 -4.49
C TRP A 85 -4.63 -23.65 -3.59
N PRO A 86 -3.68 -24.34 -2.93
CA PRO A 86 -4.01 -25.23 -1.82
C PRO A 86 -4.65 -24.43 -0.68
N TYR A 87 -5.53 -25.06 0.08
CA TYR A 87 -6.01 -24.49 1.33
C TYR A 87 -4.93 -24.57 2.41
N GLY A 88 -4.56 -23.42 2.99
CA GLY A 88 -3.81 -23.33 4.23
C GLY A 88 -4.68 -22.78 5.36
N ALA A 89 -4.36 -23.13 6.61
CA ALA A 89 -5.09 -22.62 7.77
C ALA A 89 -4.64 -21.18 8.06
N PRO A 90 -5.53 -20.17 7.97
CA PRO A 90 -5.16 -18.77 8.20
C PRO A 90 -4.88 -18.50 9.68
N VAL A 91 -4.23 -17.37 9.96
CA VAL A 91 -4.15 -16.83 11.33
C VAL A 91 -5.57 -16.62 11.89
N ASP A 92 -5.81 -17.01 13.14
CA ASP A 92 -7.10 -16.83 13.79
C ASP A 92 -7.31 -15.35 14.16
N PRO A 93 -8.28 -14.64 13.54
CA PRO A 93 -8.54 -13.24 13.83
C PRO A 93 -9.08 -13.00 15.26
N LYS A 94 -9.55 -14.05 15.95
CA LYS A 94 -10.04 -13.98 17.33
C LYS A 94 -8.93 -14.09 18.37
N ARG A 95 -7.70 -14.41 17.93
CA ARG A 95 -6.52 -14.64 18.77
C ARG A 95 -5.32 -13.81 18.25
N PRO A 96 -5.46 -12.49 18.10
CA PRO A 96 -4.39 -11.65 17.55
C PRO A 96 -3.14 -11.58 18.45
N GLU A 97 -3.24 -11.94 19.72
CA GLU A 97 -2.10 -12.13 20.62
C GLU A 97 -1.19 -13.30 20.20
N ASP A 98 -1.76 -14.27 19.48
CA ASP A 98 -1.04 -15.43 18.93
C ASP A 98 -0.56 -15.18 17.48
N ALA A 99 -0.65 -13.92 17.01
CA ALA A 99 -0.20 -13.54 15.68
C ALA A 99 1.28 -13.93 15.46
N PRO A 100 1.62 -14.60 14.34
CA PRO A 100 2.93 -15.19 14.12
C PRO A 100 3.96 -14.16 13.62
N TRP A 101 4.16 -13.07 14.36
CA TRP A 101 5.01 -11.94 13.94
C TRP A 101 6.44 -12.35 13.59
N GLU A 102 7.08 -13.17 14.40
CA GLU A 102 8.45 -13.62 14.16
C GLU A 102 8.53 -14.54 12.93
N ALA A 103 7.48 -15.31 12.65
CA ALA A 103 7.43 -16.12 11.43
C ALA A 103 7.22 -15.24 10.19
N ALA A 104 6.34 -14.24 10.26
CA ALA A 104 6.15 -13.26 9.20
C ALA A 104 7.46 -12.51 8.89
N ALA A 105 8.18 -12.08 9.93
CA ALA A 105 9.49 -11.45 9.82
C ALA A 105 10.51 -12.32 9.07
N ARG A 106 10.63 -13.60 9.45
CA ARG A 106 11.53 -14.55 8.78
C ARG A 106 11.14 -14.80 7.32
N LEU A 107 9.84 -14.91 7.03
CA LEU A 107 9.34 -15.10 5.67
C LEU A 107 9.63 -13.89 4.77
N LEU A 108 9.44 -12.67 5.29
CA LEU A 108 9.82 -11.45 4.56
C LEU A 108 11.33 -11.37 4.32
N ALA A 109 12.16 -11.65 5.34
CA ALA A 109 13.60 -11.64 5.17
C ALA A 109 14.04 -12.65 4.09
N ALA A 110 13.46 -13.86 4.09
CA ALA A 110 13.72 -14.86 3.07
C ALA A 110 13.27 -14.41 1.67
N LEU A 111 12.09 -13.77 1.55
CA LEU A 111 11.58 -13.21 0.30
C LEU A 111 12.56 -12.18 -0.28
N HIS A 112 13.02 -11.23 0.55
CA HIS A 112 13.91 -10.14 0.16
C HIS A 112 15.31 -10.61 -0.26
N GLN A 113 15.72 -11.83 0.12
CA GLN A 113 17.02 -12.39 -0.26
C GLN A 113 17.00 -13.15 -1.59
N VAL A 114 15.83 -13.33 -2.21
CA VAL A 114 15.71 -14.10 -3.44
C VAL A 114 16.27 -13.28 -4.61
N PRO A 115 17.31 -13.78 -5.31
CA PRO A 115 17.92 -13.01 -6.38
C PRO A 115 16.98 -12.90 -7.58
N LEU A 116 16.67 -11.67 -7.99
CA LEU A 116 15.71 -11.38 -9.06
C LEU A 116 16.02 -12.08 -10.39
N TYR A 117 17.30 -12.26 -10.74
CA TYR A 117 17.73 -12.93 -11.98
C TYR A 117 17.35 -14.43 -12.03
N ARG A 118 16.97 -15.03 -10.90
CA ARG A 118 16.51 -16.45 -10.84
C ARG A 118 15.01 -16.59 -11.06
N LEU A 119 14.25 -15.49 -11.01
CA LEU A 119 12.80 -15.52 -11.05
C LEU A 119 12.28 -15.50 -12.49
N PRO A 120 11.11 -16.10 -12.75
CA PRO A 120 10.42 -15.90 -14.02
C PRO A 120 10.05 -14.43 -14.18
N GLY A 121 10.37 -13.84 -15.34
CA GLY A 121 10.29 -12.40 -15.56
C GLY A 121 9.76 -11.97 -16.94
N PRO A 122 9.77 -10.64 -17.21
CA PRO A 122 10.24 -9.57 -16.32
C PRO A 122 9.36 -9.42 -15.07
N VAL A 123 9.97 -9.27 -13.89
CA VAL A 123 9.23 -9.13 -12.61
C VAL A 123 8.57 -7.74 -12.57
N PRO A 124 7.25 -7.63 -12.34
CA PRO A 124 6.58 -6.34 -12.26
C PRO A 124 7.01 -5.55 -11.02
N PRO A 125 6.79 -4.22 -10.97
CA PRO A 125 6.99 -3.45 -9.74
C PRO A 125 6.03 -3.90 -8.63
N MET A 126 6.48 -3.85 -7.38
CA MET A 126 5.59 -4.04 -6.23
C MET A 126 4.63 -2.86 -6.11
N ARG A 127 3.43 -3.11 -5.57
CA ARG A 127 2.32 -2.14 -5.68
C ARG A 127 2.17 -1.18 -4.50
N GLY A 128 3.05 -1.18 -3.50
CA GLY A 128 2.99 -0.28 -2.34
C GLY A 128 2.76 1.20 -2.71
N PRO A 129 3.67 1.84 -3.47
CA PRO A 129 3.49 3.23 -3.93
C PRO A 129 2.21 3.43 -4.75
N ALA A 130 1.89 2.49 -5.64
CA ALA A 130 0.67 2.56 -6.45
C ALA A 130 -0.61 2.46 -5.59
N LYS A 131 -0.59 1.76 -4.45
CA LYS A 131 -1.71 1.72 -3.50
C LYS A 131 -1.88 3.04 -2.77
N LEU A 132 -0.80 3.70 -2.36
CA LEU A 132 -0.86 5.06 -1.83
C LEU A 132 -1.48 6.03 -2.84
N ALA A 133 -0.99 6.01 -4.09
CA ALA A 133 -1.54 6.84 -5.17
C ALA A 133 -3.05 6.61 -5.38
N ARG A 134 -3.47 5.34 -5.42
CA ARG A 134 -4.91 4.97 -5.52
C ARG A 134 -5.73 5.44 -4.32
N ALA A 135 -5.18 5.34 -3.11
CA ALA A 135 -5.85 5.81 -1.89
C ALA A 135 -6.06 7.33 -1.89
N LEU A 136 -5.03 8.09 -2.28
CA LEU A 136 -5.11 9.54 -2.42
C LEU A 136 -6.09 9.96 -3.52
N HIS A 137 -6.09 9.26 -4.66
CA HIS A 137 -7.07 9.47 -5.72
C HIS A 137 -8.50 9.22 -5.20
N ARG A 138 -8.74 8.11 -4.51
CA ARG A 138 -10.04 7.80 -3.90
C ARG A 138 -10.48 8.87 -2.91
N LEU A 139 -9.59 9.35 -2.05
CA LEU A 139 -9.88 10.47 -1.15
C LEU A 139 -10.27 11.73 -1.92
N SER A 140 -9.60 12.03 -3.04
CA SER A 140 -9.85 13.20 -3.87
C SER A 140 -11.17 13.16 -4.65
N THR A 141 -11.71 11.96 -4.91
CA THR A 141 -12.96 11.77 -5.66
C THR A 141 -14.16 11.44 -4.77
N THR A 142 -13.95 11.27 -3.46
CA THR A 142 -15.03 10.96 -2.51
C THR A 142 -15.91 12.19 -2.26
N PRO A 143 -17.22 12.14 -2.55
CA PRO A 143 -18.14 13.24 -2.29
C PRO A 143 -18.17 13.65 -0.82
N GLY A 144 -18.21 14.95 -0.54
CA GLY A 144 -18.22 15.51 0.82
C GLY A 144 -16.84 15.67 1.46
N LEU A 145 -15.78 15.12 0.84
CA LEU A 145 -14.38 15.31 1.25
C LEU A 145 -13.57 16.18 0.27
N THR A 146 -14.19 16.54 -0.86
CA THR A 146 -13.65 17.52 -1.81
C THR A 146 -13.86 18.93 -1.26
N GLY A 147 -12.78 19.72 -1.14
CA GLY A 147 -12.90 21.11 -0.75
C GLY A 147 -13.73 21.92 -1.76
N PRO A 148 -14.21 23.12 -1.40
CA PRO A 148 -15.04 23.98 -2.27
C PRO A 148 -14.31 24.56 -3.52
N GLY A 149 -13.28 23.90 -4.05
CA GLY A 149 -12.38 24.44 -5.09
C GLY A 149 -12.19 23.61 -6.36
N SER A 150 -12.90 22.49 -6.55
CA SER A 150 -12.74 21.66 -7.76
C SER A 150 -13.97 21.62 -8.67
N ALA A 151 -15.08 22.25 -8.28
CA ALA A 151 -16.32 22.27 -9.05
C ALA A 151 -16.73 23.71 -9.45
N ASP A 152 -15.80 24.53 -9.95
CA ASP A 152 -16.12 25.69 -10.81
C ASP A 152 -14.89 26.29 -11.53
N ARG A 153 -14.22 25.50 -12.37
CA ARG A 153 -13.26 26.04 -13.36
C ARG A 153 -13.63 25.70 -14.81
N SER A 154 -14.90 25.35 -15.04
CA SER A 154 -15.46 25.10 -16.37
C SER A 154 -16.54 26.12 -16.77
N ALA A 155 -16.82 27.15 -15.96
CA ALA A 155 -17.82 28.17 -16.28
C ALA A 155 -17.31 29.59 -16.01
N ALA A 156 -16.20 29.98 -16.67
CA ALA A 156 -15.94 31.39 -16.91
C ALA A 156 -16.19 31.67 -18.40
N PRO A 157 -17.08 32.63 -18.77
CA PRO A 157 -17.24 33.02 -20.15
C PRO A 157 -15.95 33.73 -20.61
N GLY A 158 -15.35 33.21 -21.67
CA GLY A 158 -14.15 33.81 -22.28
C GLY A 158 -14.43 35.24 -22.78
N PRO A 159 -13.41 36.12 -22.84
CA PRO A 159 -13.59 37.45 -23.38
C PRO A 159 -13.96 37.37 -24.86
N ALA A 160 -14.94 38.19 -25.25
CA ALA A 160 -15.50 38.26 -26.59
C ALA A 160 -14.43 38.60 -27.63
N VAL A 161 -14.33 37.75 -28.67
CA VAL A 161 -13.57 38.01 -29.89
C VAL A 161 -14.36 39.01 -30.76
N PRO A 162 -13.79 40.14 -31.22
CA PRO A 162 -14.45 40.98 -32.20
C PRO A 162 -14.39 40.32 -33.59
N GLY A 163 -15.53 40.33 -34.29
CA GLY A 163 -15.67 39.90 -35.67
C GLY A 163 -15.01 40.84 -36.71
N PRO A 164 -15.03 40.45 -38.00
CA PRO A 164 -14.02 40.86 -38.98
C PRO A 164 -14.32 42.21 -39.65
N ALA A 165 -13.25 42.89 -40.09
CA ALA A 165 -13.31 43.92 -41.11
C ALA A 165 -12.29 43.58 -42.22
N GLU A 166 -12.79 43.38 -43.44
CA GLU A 166 -12.02 43.35 -44.69
C GLU A 166 -12.07 44.74 -45.39
N PRO A 167 -11.42 44.96 -46.56
CA PRO A 167 -9.99 44.79 -46.89
C PRO A 167 -9.42 46.00 -47.67
N VAL A 168 -8.11 46.29 -47.65
CA VAL A 168 -7.42 46.99 -48.78
C VAL A 168 -5.90 46.69 -48.83
N GLY A 169 -5.42 46.16 -49.96
CA GLY A 169 -4.19 46.64 -50.65
C GLY A 169 -2.83 45.98 -50.40
N VAL A 170 -2.45 45.03 -51.29
CA VAL A 170 -1.07 44.57 -51.63
C VAL A 170 -0.25 45.68 -52.35
N PRO A 171 1.11 45.63 -52.53
CA PRO A 171 1.95 44.49 -52.98
C PRO A 171 3.36 44.34 -52.31
N GLY A 172 3.89 43.12 -52.14
CA GLY A 172 4.82 42.42 -53.06
C GLY A 172 6.04 41.88 -52.27
N PHE A 173 6.87 40.91 -52.67
CA PHE A 173 7.02 40.04 -53.84
C PHE A 173 7.93 38.86 -53.41
N THR A 174 7.58 37.64 -53.82
CA THR A 174 8.40 36.42 -54.10
C THR A 174 9.45 35.87 -53.13
N SER A 175 9.27 34.60 -52.74
CA SER A 175 10.35 33.65 -52.39
C SER A 175 11.26 33.32 -53.59
N PRO A 176 12.41 32.65 -53.34
CA PRO A 176 12.51 31.30 -53.87
C PRO A 176 13.06 30.27 -52.87
N GLY A 177 12.79 29.01 -53.19
CA GLY A 177 13.15 27.81 -52.43
C GLY A 177 14.58 27.27 -52.68
N PRO A 178 14.81 25.95 -52.55
CA PRO A 178 15.98 25.40 -51.83
C PRO A 178 17.01 24.70 -52.74
N ALA A 179 18.25 24.51 -52.25
CA ALA A 179 19.16 23.44 -52.71
C ALA A 179 20.38 23.26 -51.78
N ASP A 180 20.35 22.17 -51.01
CA ASP A 180 21.26 21.01 -51.06
C ASP A 180 22.81 21.14 -51.19
N ARG A 181 23.46 20.24 -50.42
CA ARG A 181 24.79 19.59 -50.57
C ARG A 181 26.06 20.13 -49.89
N ALA A 182 26.47 19.32 -48.90
CA ALA A 182 27.72 18.55 -48.81
C ALA A 182 29.05 19.25 -48.47
N GLY A 183 29.76 18.65 -47.50
CA GLY A 183 31.21 18.81 -47.32
C GLY A 183 31.70 18.64 -45.88
N ALA A 184 32.07 17.43 -45.49
CA ALA A 184 33.11 17.20 -44.46
C ALA A 184 34.50 17.18 -45.16
N PRO A 185 35.67 16.99 -44.49
CA PRO A 185 35.96 16.82 -43.05
C PRO A 185 37.21 17.63 -42.56
N GLY A 186 37.59 17.51 -41.28
CA GLY A 186 38.87 18.07 -40.80
C GLY A 186 39.19 17.84 -39.32
N LEU A 187 40.09 16.88 -39.08
CA LEU A 187 40.78 16.45 -37.85
C LEU A 187 41.27 17.56 -36.89
N THR A 188 41.32 17.26 -35.58
CA THR A 188 42.55 17.23 -34.76
C THR A 188 42.28 16.84 -33.29
N SER A 189 43.14 15.97 -32.77
CA SER A 189 43.56 15.79 -31.36
C SER A 189 45.08 16.05 -31.35
N PRO A 190 45.76 16.49 -30.26
CA PRO A 190 45.99 15.61 -29.08
C PRO A 190 46.28 16.33 -27.72
N GLY A 191 46.44 15.57 -26.63
CA GLY A 191 47.29 15.96 -25.48
C GLY A 191 46.91 15.43 -24.09
N ASP A 192 47.49 14.30 -23.67
CA ASP A 192 47.62 13.83 -22.27
C ASP A 192 48.73 14.63 -21.50
N PRO A 193 49.22 14.22 -20.31
CA PRO A 193 48.62 14.34 -18.97
C PRO A 193 49.61 14.99 -17.96
N VAL A 194 49.19 15.35 -16.75
CA VAL A 194 50.12 15.53 -15.61
C VAL A 194 49.49 15.02 -14.33
N GLY A 195 50.10 13.98 -13.75
CA GLY A 195 49.88 13.57 -12.36
C GLY A 195 50.98 14.12 -11.47
N VAL A 196 50.69 14.31 -10.18
CA VAL A 196 51.69 14.22 -9.09
C VAL A 196 50.99 13.78 -7.79
N ALA A 197 51.67 12.85 -7.10
CA ALA A 197 51.50 12.38 -5.72
C ALA A 197 51.12 13.48 -4.71
N GLY A 198 50.36 13.25 -3.64
CA GLY A 198 50.53 12.20 -2.63
C GLY A 198 51.30 12.77 -1.44
N LEU A 199 50.61 13.12 -0.35
CA LEU A 199 51.22 13.35 0.96
C LEU A 199 50.26 12.94 2.08
N THR A 200 50.75 12.01 2.89
CA THR A 200 50.27 11.56 4.19
C THR A 200 50.49 12.61 5.28
N GLY A 201 49.57 12.66 6.26
CA GLY A 201 49.95 12.86 7.67
C GLY A 201 49.29 14.00 8.44
N ALA A 202 48.82 13.63 9.63
CA ALA A 202 48.59 14.42 10.85
C ALA A 202 47.21 15.10 11.04
N GLY A 203 46.47 14.60 12.05
CA GLY A 203 45.58 15.43 12.85
C GLY A 203 46.39 16.45 13.67
N PRO A 204 45.76 17.50 14.24
CA PRO A 204 45.14 17.30 15.56
C PRO A 204 43.92 18.18 15.87
N ALA A 205 43.34 17.87 17.04
CA ALA A 205 42.71 18.78 18.00
C ALA A 205 41.30 19.34 17.75
N ASP A 206 40.45 18.97 18.72
CA ASP A 206 39.34 19.72 19.30
C ASP A 206 39.32 21.22 18.98
N ARG A 207 38.24 21.63 18.31
CA ARG A 207 37.66 22.96 18.47
C ARG A 207 36.16 22.82 18.68
N ALA A 208 35.76 23.05 19.92
CA ALA A 208 34.39 23.37 20.27
C ALA A 208 33.95 24.64 19.50
N GLY A 209 33.04 24.46 18.54
CA GLY A 209 32.29 25.51 17.86
C GLY A 209 30.86 25.58 18.43
N PRO A 210 30.17 26.72 18.28
CA PRO A 210 28.98 27.04 19.05
C PRO A 210 27.82 26.10 18.72
N ALA A 211 27.00 25.81 19.72
CA ALA A 211 25.82 24.97 19.66
C ALA A 211 24.92 25.33 18.45
N GLY A 212 25.12 24.60 17.36
CA GLY A 212 24.11 24.50 16.31
C GLY A 212 22.93 23.73 16.91
N LEU A 213 21.73 24.27 16.74
CA LEU A 213 20.50 23.55 17.00
C LEU A 213 20.45 22.34 16.05
N THR A 214 20.98 21.21 16.51
CA THR A 214 20.87 19.93 15.82
C THR A 214 19.38 19.61 15.74
N LEU A 215 18.84 19.52 14.52
CA LEU A 215 17.48 19.01 14.33
C LEU A 215 17.42 17.60 14.92
N PRO A 216 16.35 17.25 15.67
CA PRO A 216 16.24 15.92 16.27
C PRO A 216 16.34 14.86 15.19
N GLY A 217 17.05 13.77 15.48
CA GLY A 217 17.23 12.66 14.54
C GLY A 217 15.89 12.01 14.14
N PRO A 218 15.82 11.22 13.05
CA PRO A 218 14.61 10.51 12.64
C PRO A 218 13.96 9.71 13.78
N ALA A 219 14.75 9.01 14.59
CA ALA A 219 14.27 8.32 15.80
C ALA A 219 13.72 9.26 16.89
N GLU A 220 14.33 10.43 17.10
CA GLU A 220 13.80 11.41 18.06
C GLU A 220 12.51 12.05 17.55
N ARG A 221 12.35 12.21 16.23
CA ARG A 221 11.08 12.65 15.62
C ARG A 221 9.99 11.58 15.74
N ALA A 222 10.31 10.32 15.50
CA ALA A 222 9.39 9.20 15.68
C ALA A 222 9.03 8.97 17.16
N ALA A 223 10.01 9.08 18.07
CA ALA A 223 9.81 8.97 19.51
C ALA A 223 9.06 10.17 20.09
N ALA A 224 9.33 11.40 19.64
CA ALA A 224 8.56 12.59 20.01
C ALA A 224 7.12 12.51 19.47
N ALA A 225 6.93 11.98 18.26
CA ALA A 225 5.61 11.71 17.69
C ALA A 225 4.83 10.65 18.51
N ALA A 226 5.51 9.67 19.11
CA ALA A 226 4.90 8.69 20.00
C ALA A 226 4.69 9.19 21.45
N ALA A 227 5.51 10.15 21.92
CA ALA A 227 5.52 10.65 23.28
C ALA A 227 4.57 11.84 23.53
N ALA A 228 4.19 12.59 22.48
CA ALA A 228 3.35 13.80 22.60
C ALA A 228 1.83 13.56 22.53
N ALA A 229 1.34 12.36 22.88
CA ALA A 229 -0.09 12.07 22.91
C ALA A 229 -0.77 12.82 24.08
N PRO A 230 -1.71 13.75 23.84
CA PRO A 230 -2.46 14.33 24.94
C PRO A 230 -3.51 13.32 25.42
N GLY A 231 -3.36 12.80 26.64
CA GLY A 231 -4.44 12.40 27.54
C GLY A 231 -5.53 11.41 27.09
N SER A 232 -5.48 10.82 25.90
CA SER A 232 -6.37 9.72 25.52
C SER A 232 -5.78 8.42 26.06
N ALA A 233 -6.58 7.66 26.80
CA ALA A 233 -6.17 6.36 27.31
C ALA A 233 -5.68 5.50 26.15
N ARG A 234 -4.45 4.98 26.25
CA ARG A 234 -3.94 3.99 25.28
C ARG A 234 -4.99 2.88 25.15
N PRO A 235 -5.36 2.47 23.94
CA PRO A 235 -6.38 1.44 23.75
C PRO A 235 -6.00 0.18 24.52
N GLY A 236 -6.99 -0.43 25.15
CA GLY A 236 -6.79 -1.64 25.96
C GLY A 236 -6.29 -2.80 25.09
N PRO A 237 -5.72 -3.87 25.69
CA PRO A 237 -5.25 -5.04 24.95
C PRO A 237 -6.29 -5.63 23.98
N GLY A 238 -7.58 -5.62 24.35
CA GLY A 238 -8.70 -6.08 23.51
C GLY A 238 -9.05 -5.15 22.33
N GLU A 239 -8.84 -3.85 22.46
CA GLU A 239 -9.05 -2.87 21.37
C GLU A 239 -7.89 -2.88 20.38
N ARG A 240 -6.66 -3.07 20.87
CA ARG A 240 -5.48 -3.35 20.03
C ARG A 240 -5.65 -4.65 19.27
N ALA A 241 -6.16 -5.69 19.91
CA ALA A 241 -6.54 -6.95 19.29
C ALA A 241 -7.59 -6.77 18.17
N ALA A 242 -8.63 -5.96 18.39
CA ALA A 242 -9.61 -5.63 17.35
C ALA A 242 -9.02 -4.77 16.22
N ALA A 243 -8.05 -3.88 16.52
CA ALA A 243 -7.28 -3.11 15.55
C ALA A 243 -6.39 -3.98 14.66
N LEU A 244 -5.74 -4.97 15.26
CA LEU A 244 -5.05 -6.05 14.56
C LEU A 244 -6.05 -6.88 13.74
N GLY A 245 -7.27 -7.04 14.26
CA GLY A 245 -8.47 -7.58 13.58
C GLY A 245 -8.94 -6.78 12.37
N LEU A 246 -8.70 -5.46 12.31
CA LEU A 246 -8.94 -4.60 11.13
C LEU A 246 -7.83 -4.72 10.07
N ALA A 247 -6.70 -5.36 10.38
CA ALA A 247 -5.76 -5.86 9.36
C ALA A 247 -6.06 -7.27 8.88
N PHE A 248 -7.12 -7.88 9.39
CA PHE A 248 -7.87 -8.82 8.59
C PHE A 248 -8.87 -7.98 7.81
N PRO A 249 -9.03 -8.21 6.49
CA PRO A 249 -10.07 -7.50 5.76
C PRO A 249 -11.39 -7.73 6.53
N GLY A 250 -12.12 -6.64 6.78
CA GLY A 250 -13.29 -6.58 7.66
C GLY A 250 -14.30 -7.71 7.41
N PRO A 251 -15.21 -7.97 8.36
CA PRO A 251 -15.93 -9.23 8.46
C PRO A 251 -16.52 -9.60 7.11
N GLY A 252 -15.91 -10.60 6.46
CA GLY A 252 -16.58 -11.37 5.42
C GLY A 252 -17.85 -11.99 6.01
N PRO A 253 -18.73 -12.52 5.17
CA PRO A 253 -19.93 -13.21 5.65
C PRO A 253 -19.55 -14.21 6.73
N ARG A 254 -20.42 -14.35 7.74
CA ARG A 254 -20.19 -15.18 8.93
C ARG A 254 -19.57 -16.53 8.51
N PRO A 255 -18.36 -16.89 8.99
CA PRO A 255 -17.75 -18.14 8.60
C PRO A 255 -18.61 -19.30 9.12
N GLY A 256 -19.08 -20.15 8.19
CA GLY A 256 -19.79 -21.39 8.55
C GLY A 256 -21.05 -21.70 7.75
N GLU A 257 -21.57 -20.78 6.93
CA GLU A 257 -22.72 -21.13 6.08
C GLU A 257 -22.21 -21.81 4.81
N LEU A 258 -22.28 -23.14 4.80
CA LEU A 258 -22.30 -23.89 3.55
C LEU A 258 -23.45 -23.32 2.73
N VAL A 259 -23.16 -22.70 1.59
CA VAL A 259 -24.21 -22.29 0.65
C VAL A 259 -24.75 -23.57 0.01
N ALA A 260 -25.66 -24.23 0.72
CA ALA A 260 -26.45 -25.33 0.21
C ALA A 260 -27.45 -24.78 -0.81
N VAL A 261 -27.59 -25.50 -1.90
CA VAL A 261 -28.47 -25.12 -3.01
C VAL A 261 -29.90 -25.49 -2.62
N ALA A 262 -30.77 -24.49 -2.45
CA ALA A 262 -32.20 -24.70 -2.30
C ALA A 262 -33.00 -23.90 -3.36
N PRO A 263 -34.16 -24.41 -3.82
CA PRO A 263 -35.00 -23.75 -4.82
C PRO A 263 -35.86 -22.63 -4.21
N ALA A 264 -36.44 -21.80 -5.09
CA ALA A 264 -37.20 -20.59 -4.78
C ALA A 264 -38.59 -20.88 -4.16
N GLU A 265 -39.03 -20.02 -3.23
CA GLU A 265 -40.40 -19.47 -3.08
C GLU A 265 -40.61 -18.72 -1.74
N GLY A 266 -41.48 -17.69 -1.73
CA GLY A 266 -42.37 -17.38 -0.59
C GLY A 266 -42.18 -16.08 0.20
N GLN A 267 -43.08 -15.12 0.03
CA GLN A 267 -43.20 -13.82 0.72
C GLN A 267 -43.90 -13.86 2.11
N GLY A 268 -43.65 -12.82 2.92
CA GLY A 268 -44.49 -12.35 4.04
C GLY A 268 -43.63 -11.87 5.22
N GLY A 269 -43.79 -10.72 5.88
CA GLY A 269 -44.84 -9.71 5.92
C GLY A 269 -44.99 -9.23 7.39
N GLY A 270 -44.88 -7.93 7.65
CA GLY A 270 -45.17 -7.26 8.94
C GLY A 270 -43.94 -7.00 9.82
N GLY A 271 -43.72 -5.86 10.46
CA GLY A 271 -44.54 -4.68 10.70
C GLY A 271 -44.23 -4.18 12.12
N ARG A 272 -43.57 -3.01 12.21
CA ARG A 272 -43.57 -1.93 13.26
C ARG A 272 -43.55 -2.38 14.75
N ASP A 273 -42.70 -1.80 15.61
CA ASP A 273 -43.03 -0.52 16.23
C ASP A 273 -41.81 0.25 16.76
N ARG A 274 -41.95 1.58 16.69
CA ARG A 274 -41.07 2.61 17.22
C ARG A 274 -41.44 2.88 18.66
N GLU A 275 -40.45 2.96 19.53
CA GLU A 275 -40.59 3.61 20.85
C GLU A 275 -39.57 4.75 20.95
N VAL A 276 -40.08 5.95 21.21
CA VAL A 276 -39.34 7.22 21.34
C VAL A 276 -39.59 7.75 22.73
N ALA A 277 -38.52 8.00 23.49
CA ALA A 277 -38.44 9.00 24.57
C ALA A 277 -36.98 9.12 25.06
N PRO A 278 -36.61 10.17 25.82
CA PRO A 278 -36.58 11.58 25.43
C PRO A 278 -35.16 12.19 25.54
N SER A 279 -35.00 13.36 24.93
CA SER A 279 -33.77 14.16 24.94
C SER A 279 -33.40 14.69 26.32
N SER A 280 -32.12 14.58 26.69
CA SER A 280 -31.50 15.49 27.66
C SER A 280 -30.12 15.91 27.13
N GLY A 281 -29.98 17.23 26.94
CA GLY A 281 -28.77 17.84 26.42
C GLY A 281 -27.69 17.95 27.49
N ALA A 282 -26.51 17.47 27.13
CA ALA A 282 -25.24 17.98 27.63
C ALA A 282 -24.32 18.04 26.41
N GLY A 283 -23.80 19.24 26.12
CA GLY A 283 -22.95 19.53 24.98
C GLY A 283 -21.73 18.62 24.97
N SER A 284 -21.87 17.49 24.29
CA SER A 284 -20.78 16.63 23.88
C SER A 284 -20.40 17.15 22.51
N VAL A 285 -19.13 17.47 22.30
CA VAL A 285 -18.62 17.71 20.95
C VAL A 285 -18.93 16.42 20.17
N GLU A 286 -19.98 16.42 19.35
CA GLU A 286 -20.30 15.32 18.46
C GLU A 286 -19.09 15.18 17.54
N ALA A 287 -18.18 14.25 17.85
CA ALA A 287 -17.03 14.00 17.00
C ALA A 287 -17.58 13.51 15.65
N GLY A 288 -17.66 14.45 14.70
CA GLY A 288 -18.48 14.37 13.52
C GLY A 288 -18.00 13.34 12.51
N HIS A 289 -18.86 13.07 11.53
CA HIS A 289 -18.49 12.37 10.30
C HIS A 289 -17.24 13.00 9.65
N PRO A 290 -16.46 12.22 8.87
CA PRO A 290 -15.31 12.73 8.13
C PRO A 290 -15.59 14.04 7.40
N THR A 291 -14.72 15.02 7.56
CA THR A 291 -14.87 16.38 7.03
C THR A 291 -13.84 16.70 5.96
N VAL A 292 -14.07 17.80 5.23
CA VAL A 292 -13.07 18.38 4.31
C VAL A 292 -11.75 18.73 5.03
N ALA A 293 -11.82 19.13 6.30
CA ALA A 293 -10.64 19.44 7.10
C ALA A 293 -9.80 18.18 7.38
N ASP A 294 -10.46 17.06 7.71
CA ASP A 294 -9.78 15.76 7.88
C ASP A 294 -9.07 15.34 6.59
N ALA A 295 -9.74 15.50 5.44
CA ALA A 295 -9.13 15.21 4.15
C ALA A 295 -7.91 16.11 3.86
N GLU A 296 -7.95 17.39 4.27
CA GLU A 296 -6.81 18.29 4.09
C GLU A 296 -5.62 17.92 4.97
N VAL A 297 -5.84 17.40 6.19
CA VAL A 297 -4.76 16.86 7.03
C VAL A 297 -4.04 15.72 6.33
N VAL A 298 -4.78 14.78 5.73
CA VAL A 298 -4.19 13.67 4.98
C VAL A 298 -3.44 14.17 3.74
N ARG A 299 -3.97 15.17 3.02
CA ARG A 299 -3.26 15.79 1.89
C ARG A 299 -1.99 16.51 2.34
N ALA A 300 -2.02 17.22 3.46
CA ALA A 300 -0.85 17.88 4.04
C ALA A 300 0.24 16.88 4.42
N ALA A 301 -0.15 15.77 5.08
CA ALA A 301 0.75 14.67 5.36
C ALA A 301 1.34 14.05 4.08
N ALA A 302 0.50 13.81 3.07
CA ALA A 302 0.94 13.28 1.78
C ALA A 302 2.00 14.19 1.12
N ARG A 303 1.83 15.52 1.15
CA ARG A 303 2.81 16.48 0.59
C ARG A 303 4.21 16.40 1.21
N THR A 304 4.36 15.74 2.36
CA THR A 304 5.69 15.50 2.95
C THR A 304 6.44 14.35 2.29
N LEU A 305 5.76 13.52 1.51
CA LEU A 305 6.32 12.35 0.84
C LEU A 305 6.84 12.72 -0.56
N PRO A 306 7.92 12.07 -1.02
CA PRO A 306 8.48 12.31 -2.35
C PRO A 306 7.46 11.93 -3.44
N ALA A 307 7.58 12.58 -4.60
CA ALA A 307 6.66 12.44 -5.73
C ALA A 307 6.53 10.98 -6.21
N TRP A 308 7.63 10.24 -6.25
CA TRP A 308 7.62 8.83 -6.68
C TRP A 308 6.79 7.93 -5.75
N ALA A 309 6.83 8.18 -4.43
CA ALA A 309 6.04 7.40 -3.47
C ALA A 309 4.55 7.67 -3.63
N ARG A 310 4.19 8.88 -4.08
CA ARG A 310 2.82 9.31 -4.38
C ARG A 310 2.32 8.91 -5.78
N GLY A 311 3.17 8.26 -6.59
CA GLY A 311 2.85 7.88 -7.96
C GLY A 311 2.88 9.04 -8.96
N GLU A 312 3.56 10.13 -8.62
CA GLU A 312 3.72 11.33 -9.45
C GLU A 312 5.05 11.35 -10.23
N ALA A 313 5.96 10.42 -9.91
CA ALA A 313 7.23 10.22 -10.60
C ALA A 313 7.58 8.71 -10.68
N GLY A 314 8.57 8.35 -11.49
CA GLY A 314 9.08 6.97 -11.57
C GLY A 314 9.73 6.54 -10.24
N PRO A 315 9.54 5.28 -9.80
CA PRO A 315 10.22 4.78 -8.61
C PRO A 315 11.74 4.74 -8.82
N PRO A 316 12.54 4.82 -7.74
CA PRO A 316 13.98 4.62 -7.83
C PRO A 316 14.34 3.28 -8.47
N ASP A 317 15.47 3.25 -9.19
CA ASP A 317 15.99 2.03 -9.80
C ASP A 317 16.43 1.01 -8.74
N GLY A 318 16.31 -0.27 -9.11
CA GLY A 318 16.73 -1.39 -8.27
C GLY A 318 15.68 -1.80 -7.24
N GLY A 319 16.13 -2.60 -6.28
CA GLY A 319 15.28 -3.19 -5.24
C GLY A 319 15.39 -4.71 -5.17
N VAL A 320 14.53 -5.28 -4.34
CA VAL A 320 14.44 -6.72 -4.12
C VAL A 320 13.00 -7.18 -4.37
N LEU A 321 12.79 -8.49 -4.37
CA LEU A 321 11.44 -9.03 -4.41
C LEU A 321 10.72 -8.70 -3.08
N CYS A 322 9.66 -7.90 -3.17
CA CYS A 322 8.82 -7.49 -2.04
C CYS A 322 7.40 -8.04 -2.23
N HIS A 323 6.73 -8.37 -1.13
CA HIS A 323 5.33 -8.78 -1.08
C HIS A 323 4.39 -7.65 -1.52
N GLY A 324 4.70 -6.41 -1.15
CA GLY A 324 4.02 -5.19 -1.58
C GLY A 324 2.80 -4.77 -0.76
N ASP A 325 2.28 -5.64 0.14
CA ASP A 325 1.19 -5.29 1.06
C ASP A 325 1.04 -6.27 2.24
N LEU A 326 2.14 -6.60 2.93
CA LEU A 326 2.04 -7.57 4.03
C LEU A 326 1.00 -7.14 5.10
N HIS A 327 0.08 -8.05 5.41
CA HIS A 327 -0.70 -8.04 6.64
C HIS A 327 -0.87 -9.48 7.18
N LEU A 328 -1.20 -9.63 8.46
CA LEU A 328 -1.24 -10.95 9.12
C LEU A 328 -2.27 -11.92 8.52
N GLY A 329 -3.30 -11.39 7.84
CA GLY A 329 -4.28 -12.18 7.08
C GLY A 329 -3.71 -12.87 5.84
N GLN A 330 -2.48 -12.54 5.43
CA GLN A 330 -1.78 -13.16 4.30
C GLN A 330 -0.79 -14.25 4.75
N LEU A 331 -0.97 -14.78 5.95
CA LEU A 331 -0.24 -15.95 6.42
C LEU A 331 -1.17 -17.15 6.56
N VAL A 332 -0.70 -18.29 6.07
CA VAL A 332 -1.38 -19.58 6.27
C VAL A 332 -0.40 -20.65 6.70
N ARG A 333 -0.84 -21.59 7.54
CA ARG A 333 -0.12 -22.83 7.81
C ARG A 333 -0.38 -23.83 6.70
N PHE A 334 0.70 -24.35 6.11
CA PHE A 334 0.63 -25.36 5.08
C PHE A 334 1.67 -26.47 5.28
N PRO A 335 1.27 -27.76 5.23
CA PRO A 335 -0.11 -28.25 5.15
C PRO A 335 -0.97 -27.84 6.35
N ALA A 336 -2.27 -27.63 6.15
CA ALA A 336 -3.18 -27.30 7.26
C ALA A 336 -3.42 -28.52 8.19
N PRO A 337 -3.66 -28.34 9.50
CA PRO A 337 -3.68 -27.06 10.22
C PRO A 337 -2.33 -26.68 10.87
N GLU A 338 -1.38 -27.61 10.96
CA GLU A 338 -0.19 -27.46 11.82
C GLU A 338 1.11 -27.18 11.07
N GLY A 339 1.08 -27.16 9.74
CA GLY A 339 2.25 -26.95 8.91
C GLY A 339 2.94 -25.60 9.13
N ALA A 340 4.06 -25.42 8.42
CA ALA A 340 4.83 -24.19 8.51
C ALA A 340 4.08 -23.01 7.87
N TRP A 341 4.36 -21.81 8.37
CA TRP A 341 3.79 -20.58 7.81
C TRP A 341 4.28 -20.34 6.38
N ARG A 342 3.37 -19.86 5.54
CA ARG A 342 3.60 -19.42 4.17
C ARG A 342 2.90 -18.08 3.94
N LEU A 343 3.51 -17.26 3.10
CA LEU A 343 2.89 -16.05 2.56
C LEU A 343 1.93 -16.42 1.43
N ILE A 344 0.81 -15.70 1.34
CA ILE A 344 -0.18 -15.80 0.26
C ILE A 344 -0.47 -14.40 -0.30
N ASP A 345 -1.35 -14.30 -1.28
CA ASP A 345 -1.83 -13.03 -1.84
C ASP A 345 -0.76 -12.25 -2.61
N VAL A 346 -0.37 -12.82 -3.75
CA VAL A 346 0.73 -12.32 -4.60
C VAL A 346 0.35 -11.13 -5.50
N ASP A 347 -0.83 -10.54 -5.31
CA ASP A 347 -1.40 -9.48 -6.16
C ASP A 347 -0.58 -8.20 -6.16
N ASP A 348 0.25 -7.97 -5.15
CA ASP A 348 1.07 -6.78 -5.02
C ASP A 348 2.59 -7.10 -5.06
N LEU A 349 2.94 -8.37 -5.26
CA LEU A 349 4.31 -8.89 -5.31
C LEU A 349 5.11 -8.25 -6.46
N GLY A 350 6.35 -7.86 -6.22
CA GLY A 350 7.18 -7.32 -7.28
C GLY A 350 8.50 -6.74 -6.81
N ILE A 351 9.20 -6.05 -7.71
CA ILE A 351 10.44 -5.35 -7.38
C ILE A 351 10.12 -4.05 -6.63
N GLY A 352 10.82 -3.80 -5.53
CA GLY A 352 10.80 -2.49 -4.87
C GLY A 352 11.73 -2.41 -3.65
N THR A 353 11.59 -1.32 -2.89
CA THR A 353 12.31 -1.12 -1.63
C THR A 353 11.70 -2.00 -0.52
N PRO A 354 12.49 -2.82 0.18
CA PRO A 354 11.97 -3.81 1.13
C PRO A 354 11.34 -3.19 2.39
N ALA A 355 11.61 -1.91 2.67
CA ALA A 355 10.95 -1.17 3.75
C ALA A 355 9.42 -1.12 3.61
N TRP A 356 8.88 -1.22 2.39
CA TRP A 356 7.43 -1.23 2.16
C TRP A 356 6.74 -2.46 2.74
N ASP A 357 7.42 -3.60 2.82
CA ASP A 357 6.87 -4.81 3.46
C ASP A 357 6.87 -4.70 5.00
N LEU A 358 7.69 -3.79 5.57
CA LEU A 358 7.74 -3.48 6.99
C LEU A 358 6.88 -2.27 7.36
N ALA A 359 6.30 -1.59 6.36
CA ALA A 359 5.56 -0.34 6.55
C ALA A 359 4.42 -0.49 7.57
N ARG A 360 3.70 -1.62 7.55
CA ARG A 360 2.56 -1.87 8.43
C ARG A 360 2.93 -1.99 9.90
N PRO A 361 3.80 -2.92 10.31
CA PRO A 361 4.24 -2.97 11.69
C PRO A 361 4.94 -1.68 12.13
N ALA A 362 5.71 -1.02 11.26
CA ALA A 362 6.36 0.25 11.57
C ALA A 362 5.36 1.39 11.81
N ALA A 363 4.40 1.59 10.89
CA ALA A 363 3.35 2.61 11.02
C ALA A 363 2.49 2.38 12.27
N TRP A 364 2.16 1.12 12.56
CA TRP A 364 1.38 0.77 13.74
C TRP A 364 2.13 1.01 15.04
N TYR A 365 3.42 0.72 15.07
CA TYR A 365 4.26 1.04 16.21
C TYR A 365 4.36 2.57 16.41
N ALA A 366 4.60 3.33 15.33
CA ALA A 366 4.63 4.80 15.37
C ALA A 366 3.29 5.45 15.79
N ALA A 367 2.17 4.80 15.45
CA ALA A 367 0.83 5.23 15.85
C ALA A 367 0.43 4.75 17.26
N GLY A 368 1.24 3.92 17.93
CA GLY A 368 0.94 3.37 19.26
C GLY A 368 -0.08 2.22 19.27
N ILE A 369 -0.37 1.63 18.10
CA ILE A 369 -1.27 0.49 17.92
C ILE A 369 -0.54 -0.82 18.25
N LEU A 370 0.69 -0.98 17.73
CA LEU A 370 1.54 -2.13 18.02
C LEU A 370 2.38 -1.85 19.27
N ASP A 371 2.38 -2.79 20.21
CA ASP A 371 3.20 -2.65 21.42
C ASP A 371 4.70 -2.83 21.12
N THR A 372 5.53 -2.24 21.97
CA THR A 372 6.99 -2.24 21.81
C THR A 372 7.58 -3.65 21.83
N GLY A 373 7.05 -4.55 22.66
CA GLY A 373 7.57 -5.91 22.75
C GLY A 373 7.37 -6.67 21.45
N THR A 374 6.17 -6.59 20.87
CA THR A 374 5.85 -7.22 19.58
C THR A 374 6.64 -6.60 18.44
N TRP A 375 6.77 -5.28 18.40
CA TRP A 375 7.60 -4.58 17.40
C TRP A 375 9.05 -5.05 17.44
N LEU A 376 9.67 -5.09 18.62
CA LEU A 376 11.07 -5.51 18.78
C LEU A 376 11.25 -6.99 18.40
N ARG A 377 10.36 -7.89 18.82
CA ARG A 377 10.43 -9.32 18.42
C ARG A 377 10.35 -9.50 16.91
N PHE A 378 9.45 -8.78 16.24
CA PHE A 378 9.35 -8.79 14.78
C PHE A 378 10.66 -8.29 14.14
N LEU A 379 11.15 -7.13 14.57
CA LEU A 379 12.34 -6.50 14.00
C LEU A 379 13.60 -7.34 14.21
N ASP A 380 13.78 -7.90 15.41
CA ASP A 380 14.91 -8.78 15.74
C ASP A 380 14.85 -10.07 14.92
N ALA A 381 13.68 -10.69 14.77
CA ALA A 381 13.52 -11.87 13.94
C ALA A 381 13.80 -11.58 12.45
N TYR A 382 13.41 -10.41 11.94
CA TYR A 382 13.68 -9.99 10.57
C TYR A 382 15.18 -9.79 10.34
N ARG A 383 15.85 -9.06 11.24
CA ARG A 383 17.29 -8.80 11.17
C ARG A 383 18.12 -10.07 11.36
N ALA A 384 17.74 -10.93 12.31
CA ALA A 384 18.41 -12.22 12.55
C ALA A 384 18.31 -13.16 11.35
N ALA A 385 17.24 -13.05 10.56
CA ALA A 385 17.08 -13.77 9.30
C ALA A 385 17.81 -13.12 8.12
N GLY A 386 18.54 -12.01 8.33
CA GLY A 386 19.29 -11.29 7.29
C GLY A 386 18.44 -10.35 6.44
N GLY A 387 17.32 -9.84 6.98
CA GLY A 387 16.45 -8.90 6.28
C GLY A 387 17.15 -7.55 6.03
N PRO A 388 17.12 -7.01 4.79
CA PRO A 388 17.89 -5.82 4.42
C PRO A 388 17.24 -4.46 4.81
N ALA A 389 15.95 -4.43 5.16
CA ALA A 389 15.18 -3.19 5.23
C ALA A 389 15.30 -2.35 6.51
N ALA A 390 16.07 -2.80 7.51
CA ALA A 390 16.01 -2.18 8.83
C ALA A 390 17.38 -1.98 9.49
N GLY A 391 18.44 -1.89 8.69
CA GLY A 391 19.81 -1.76 9.20
C GLY A 391 20.28 -2.99 10.03
N PRO A 392 21.53 -2.94 10.52
CA PRO A 392 22.10 -4.05 11.29
C PRO A 392 21.43 -4.20 12.68
N PRO A 393 21.56 -5.38 13.32
CA PRO A 393 21.14 -5.58 14.70
C PRO A 393 21.65 -4.48 15.64
N GLY A 394 20.75 -3.94 16.47
CA GLY A 394 21.05 -2.87 17.43
C GLY A 394 21.10 -1.45 16.85
N SER A 395 20.96 -1.26 15.53
CA SER A 395 20.85 0.09 14.96
C SER A 395 19.44 0.66 15.09
N ASP A 396 19.33 1.98 14.95
CA ASP A 396 18.06 2.64 14.68
C ASP A 396 17.49 2.16 13.34
N PRO A 397 16.25 1.60 13.29
CA PRO A 397 15.63 1.18 12.03
C PRO A 397 14.98 2.33 11.25
N TRP A 398 14.72 3.48 11.89
CA TRP A 398 13.92 4.55 11.31
C TRP A 398 14.51 5.23 10.08
N PRO A 399 15.84 5.39 9.91
CA PRO A 399 16.40 5.94 8.68
C PRO A 399 15.93 5.19 7.42
N GLU A 400 15.69 3.87 7.53
CA GLU A 400 15.21 3.03 6.42
C GLU A 400 13.67 2.93 6.36
N LEU A 401 13.01 2.96 7.52
CA LEU A 401 11.58 2.65 7.63
C LEU A 401 10.65 3.86 7.63
N ASP A 402 11.14 5.05 7.95
CA ASP A 402 10.32 6.24 8.19
C ASP A 402 9.43 6.58 6.99
N LEU A 403 9.99 6.64 5.78
CA LEU A 403 9.24 6.94 4.57
C LEU A 403 8.10 5.94 4.34
N ALA A 404 8.39 4.65 4.42
CA ALA A 404 7.40 3.59 4.18
C ALA A 404 6.30 3.60 5.24
N ALA A 405 6.66 3.84 6.51
CA ALA A 405 5.71 3.97 7.61
C ALA A 405 4.77 5.18 7.39
N ARG A 406 5.32 6.36 7.06
CA ARG A 406 4.53 7.56 6.76
C ARG A 406 3.60 7.35 5.57
N ALA A 407 4.12 6.76 4.49
CA ALA A 407 3.34 6.45 3.30
C ALA A 407 2.14 5.55 3.61
N LEU A 408 2.33 4.50 4.41
CA LEU A 408 1.24 3.62 4.79
C LEU A 408 0.25 4.29 5.76
N THR A 409 0.72 5.12 6.68
CA THR A 409 -0.17 5.91 7.55
C THR A 409 -1.10 6.80 6.72
N VAL A 410 -0.55 7.53 5.74
CA VAL A 410 -1.33 8.37 4.81
C VAL A 410 -2.29 7.53 3.98
N GLN A 411 -1.83 6.41 3.42
CA GLN A 411 -2.69 5.49 2.66
C GLN A 411 -3.86 5.00 3.52
N THR A 412 -3.60 4.58 4.75
CA THR A 412 -4.61 4.02 5.66
C THR A 412 -5.64 5.08 6.04
N ALA A 413 -5.19 6.29 6.40
CA ALA A 413 -6.07 7.40 6.72
C ALA A 413 -6.93 7.84 5.52
N ALA A 414 -6.35 7.92 4.32
CA ALA A 414 -7.09 8.26 3.10
C ALA A 414 -8.22 7.25 2.81
N LEU A 415 -7.93 5.94 2.93
CA LEU A 415 -8.93 4.89 2.75
C LEU A 415 -10.00 4.91 3.85
N ALA A 416 -9.60 5.14 5.11
CA ALA A 416 -10.51 5.24 6.25
C ALA A 416 -11.52 6.38 6.06
N LEU A 417 -11.05 7.58 5.72
CA LEU A 417 -11.93 8.73 5.45
C LEU A 417 -12.88 8.45 4.28
N ALA A 418 -12.36 7.95 3.16
CA ALA A 418 -13.18 7.65 1.98
C ALA A 418 -14.28 6.62 2.28
N LYS A 419 -13.92 5.54 3.00
CA LYS A 419 -14.85 4.49 3.42
C LYS A 419 -15.90 5.05 4.40
N ALA A 420 -15.46 5.74 5.44
CA ALA A 420 -16.35 6.29 6.46
C ALA A 420 -17.32 7.33 5.90
N ALA A 421 -16.88 8.17 4.95
CA ALA A 421 -17.76 9.11 4.24
C ALA A 421 -18.81 8.39 3.37
N THR A 422 -18.39 7.35 2.63
CA THR A 422 -19.30 6.54 1.78
C THR A 422 -20.36 5.83 2.63
N GLU A 423 -19.94 5.25 3.76
CA GLU A 423 -20.80 4.52 4.69
C GLU A 423 -21.56 5.43 5.67
N ARG A 424 -21.31 6.75 5.62
CA ARG A 424 -21.85 7.75 6.56
C ARG A 424 -21.67 7.33 8.03
N ARG A 425 -20.49 6.81 8.35
CA ARG A 425 -20.13 6.41 9.71
C ARG A 425 -19.02 7.29 10.26
N ARG A 426 -18.83 7.19 11.57
CA ARG A 426 -17.69 7.76 12.26
C ARG A 426 -16.46 6.88 12.02
N LEU A 427 -15.27 7.49 12.15
CA LEU A 427 -14.04 6.74 12.23
C LEU A 427 -14.06 5.86 13.49
N ASP A 428 -13.46 4.69 13.43
CA ASP A 428 -13.18 3.89 14.62
C ASP A 428 -11.93 4.41 15.36
N ASP A 429 -11.58 3.80 16.50
CA ASP A 429 -10.43 4.21 17.32
C ASP A 429 -9.10 4.11 16.57
N VAL A 430 -8.96 3.12 15.69
CA VAL A 430 -7.73 2.83 14.97
C VAL A 430 -7.56 3.80 13.81
N GLU A 431 -8.65 4.04 13.09
CA GLU A 431 -8.72 5.07 12.05
C GLU A 431 -8.44 6.46 12.64
N ARG A 432 -8.93 6.77 13.85
CA ARG A 432 -8.56 8.00 14.58
C ARG A 432 -7.07 8.08 14.89
N LEU A 433 -6.45 7.00 15.37
CA LEU A 433 -5.00 6.98 15.63
C LEU A 433 -4.18 7.24 14.36
N MET A 434 -4.63 6.74 13.20
CA MET A 434 -4.00 7.04 11.92
C MET A 434 -4.18 8.50 11.49
N MET A 435 -5.35 9.09 11.78
CA MET A 435 -5.59 10.52 11.56
C MET A 435 -4.69 11.39 12.45
N ASP A 436 -4.56 11.04 13.74
CA ASP A 436 -3.66 11.73 14.67
C ASP A 436 -2.20 11.63 14.21
N ALA A 437 -1.80 10.47 13.67
CA ALA A 437 -0.49 10.29 13.07
C ALA A 437 -0.31 11.15 11.80
N CYS A 438 -1.32 11.27 10.94
CA CYS A 438 -1.28 12.20 9.80
C CYS A 438 -1.14 13.66 10.24
N THR A 439 -1.82 14.09 11.29
CA THR A 439 -1.66 15.44 11.86
C THR A 439 -0.21 15.72 12.25
N ARG A 440 0.48 14.73 12.86
CA ARG A 440 1.90 14.86 13.19
C ARG A 440 2.79 14.85 11.96
N ILE A 441 2.52 13.98 10.98
CA ILE A 441 3.29 13.91 9.74
C ILE A 441 3.19 15.22 8.96
N ALA A 442 2.01 15.85 8.93
CA ALA A 442 1.77 17.11 8.23
C ALA A 442 2.62 18.30 8.72
N THR A 443 3.24 18.21 9.89
CA THR A 443 4.14 19.26 10.42
C THR A 443 5.61 19.03 10.06
N LEU A 444 5.94 17.88 9.44
CA LEU A 444 7.29 17.57 9.01
C LEU A 444 7.67 18.36 7.75
N PRO A 445 8.95 18.70 7.57
CA PRO A 445 9.43 19.23 6.30
C PRO A 445 9.26 18.18 5.18
N PRO A 446 9.01 18.58 3.92
CA PRO A 446 8.97 17.65 2.80
C PRO A 446 10.30 16.92 2.60
N ASP A 447 10.22 15.64 2.26
CA ASP A 447 11.39 14.88 1.83
C ASP A 447 11.96 15.45 0.52
N LEU A 448 13.28 15.50 0.44
CA LEU A 448 13.97 15.88 -0.79
C LEU A 448 13.94 14.70 -1.77
N GLU A 449 13.72 14.99 -3.06
CA GLU A 449 13.87 13.98 -4.10
C GLU A 449 15.31 13.44 -4.10
N PRO A 450 15.52 12.12 -4.29
CA PRO A 450 16.84 11.61 -4.55
C PRO A 450 17.38 12.29 -5.80
N GLY A 451 18.39 13.14 -5.61
CA GLY A 451 18.96 13.92 -6.71
C GLY A 451 19.38 12.99 -7.84
N THR A 452 18.95 13.30 -9.06
CA THR A 452 19.54 12.71 -10.27
C THR A 452 21.01 13.14 -10.27
N ALA A 453 21.91 12.26 -9.79
CA ALA A 453 23.33 12.44 -10.00
C ALA A 453 23.54 12.54 -11.51
N SER A 454 23.87 13.75 -11.98
CA SER A 454 24.21 14.02 -13.38
C SER A 454 25.63 13.57 -13.70
#